data_AF-A0A433X1L1-F1
#
_entry.id   AF-A0A433X1L1-F1
#
_cell.length_a   1.000
_cell.length_b   1.000
_cell.length_c   1.000
_cell.angle_alpha   90.00
_cell.angle_beta   90.00
_cell.angle_gamma   90.00
#
_symmetry.space_group_name_H-M   'P 1'
#
loop_
_entity.id
_entity.type
_entity.pdbx_description
1 polymer ?
#
loop_
_entity_poly.entity_id
_entity_poly.type
_entity_poly.pdbx_seq_one_letter_code
_entity_poly.pdbx_strand_id
1 'polypeptide(L)'
;MPETIYEHIDTKQTLNRVKEERMPFDWSINPYRGCAHGCSFCYARAFQSFIGRGAEDEFQHHILLKQNAPDALEGQLSRLAGKFGYDIEAMRRHIGQVTIGTATDPYQPIEAKAQLTRECLKLLAKYRISTSITTRSPLITRDLDILTQMKDISVNISINSLDAGLIRRIEPASPHPQMRLETVQKLAESGVHVGIFAAPILPLLTDSEESMDALLSAAKGHGAAFAMVSLLRLSKDVKAWYMGTLRTHYPALVEDYAELYGQGPYAERQYIDMFKGMSAALLRKHGLSAIPGEGEASGPVSLKGRIPGSDSITPPGSDSTLGSIRRTPSPSVRVKQEEIQLRAEQLSFDF
;
A
#
# COMPACT_ATOMS: atom_id res chain seq x y z
N MET A 1 25.78 -1.63 14.08
CA MET A 1 24.86 -1.44 12.92
C MET A 1 25.33 -0.20 12.20
N PRO A 2 25.39 -0.19 10.87
CA PRO A 2 25.79 1.01 10.14
C PRO A 2 24.82 2.16 10.45
N GLU A 3 25.37 3.36 10.63
CA GLU A 3 24.59 4.57 10.85
C GLU A 3 23.72 4.85 9.61
N THR A 4 22.45 5.25 9.84
CA THR A 4 21.56 5.60 8.73
C THR A 4 21.83 7.04 8.30
N ILE A 5 22.21 7.22 7.04
CA ILE A 5 22.42 8.51 6.40
C ILE A 5 21.07 9.05 5.92
N TYR A 6 20.79 10.30 6.30
CA TYR A 6 19.61 11.03 5.87
C TYR A 6 20.04 12.15 4.92
N GLU A 7 19.64 12.07 3.66
CA GLU A 7 19.95 13.07 2.65
C GLU A 7 18.68 13.81 2.27
N HIS A 8 18.74 15.13 2.32
CA HIS A 8 17.63 16.00 1.94
C HIS A 8 17.68 16.25 0.43
N ILE A 9 16.57 16.00 -0.25
CA ILE A 9 16.40 16.25 -1.68
C ILE A 9 15.11 17.00 -1.95
N ASP A 10 15.06 17.69 -3.09
CA ASP A 10 13.83 18.25 -3.61
C ASP A 10 13.22 17.34 -4.67
N THR A 11 11.90 17.35 -4.77
CA THR A 11 11.14 16.69 -5.82
C THR A 11 10.34 17.70 -6.63
N LYS A 12 10.18 17.40 -7.92
CA LYS A 12 9.29 18.16 -8.80
C LYS A 12 7.81 17.81 -8.56
N GLN A 13 7.53 16.59 -8.09
CA GLN A 13 6.18 16.06 -7.94
C GLN A 13 6.12 15.05 -6.78
N THR A 14 5.16 15.25 -5.88
CA THR A 14 4.85 14.36 -4.77
C THR A 14 3.70 13.41 -5.12
N LEU A 15 2.69 13.93 -5.80
CA LEU A 15 1.55 13.15 -6.31
C LEU A 15 1.93 12.52 -7.67
N ASN A 16 2.09 11.20 -7.70
CA ASN A 16 2.59 10.46 -8.87
C ASN A 16 1.51 9.56 -9.47
N ARG A 17 1.30 9.64 -10.80
CA ARG A 17 0.36 8.74 -11.50
C ARG A 17 0.93 7.34 -11.57
N VAL A 18 0.13 6.36 -11.17
CA VAL A 18 0.43 4.93 -11.27
C VAL A 18 -0.12 4.45 -12.62
N LYS A 19 0.75 3.85 -13.45
CA LYS A 19 0.40 3.39 -14.80
C LYS A 19 0.19 1.87 -14.88
N GLU A 20 0.26 1.17 -13.76
CA GLU A 20 0.04 -0.27 -13.69
C GLU A 20 -1.46 -0.53 -13.55
N GLU A 21 -2.08 -1.03 -14.62
CA GLU A 21 -3.52 -1.28 -14.70
C GLU A 21 -4.01 -2.28 -13.63
N ARG A 22 -3.11 -3.12 -13.10
CA ARG A 22 -3.42 -4.10 -12.06
C ARG A 22 -3.50 -3.50 -10.66
N MET A 23 -3.07 -2.25 -10.46
CA MET A 23 -3.17 -1.59 -9.16
C MET A 23 -4.58 -1.00 -8.99
N PRO A 24 -5.21 -1.14 -7.81
CA PRO A 24 -6.56 -0.62 -7.58
C PRO A 24 -6.60 0.90 -7.34
N PHE A 25 -5.49 1.61 -7.62
CA PHE A 25 -5.34 3.04 -7.38
C PHE A 25 -4.55 3.71 -8.51
N ASP A 26 -4.90 4.95 -8.80
CA ASP A 26 -4.35 5.74 -9.89
C ASP A 26 -3.17 6.63 -9.47
N TRP A 27 -3.04 6.90 -8.17
CA TRP A 27 -2.08 7.86 -7.65
C TRP A 27 -1.38 7.36 -6.41
N SER A 28 -0.11 7.76 -6.27
CA SER A 28 0.67 7.45 -5.08
C SER A 28 1.51 8.60 -4.58
N ILE A 29 1.80 8.57 -3.29
CA ILE A 29 2.70 9.48 -2.60
C ILE A 29 3.72 8.64 -1.82
N ASN A 30 5.00 8.97 -2.00
CA ASN A 30 6.10 8.40 -1.21
C ASN A 30 7.01 9.57 -0.79
N PRO A 31 6.87 10.08 0.44
CA PRO A 31 7.68 11.22 0.92
C PRO A 31 9.17 10.89 1.04
N TYR A 32 9.50 9.59 1.06
CA TYR A 32 10.86 9.08 1.21
C TYR A 32 11.28 8.19 0.05
N ARG A 33 12.59 8.06 -0.13
CA ARG A 33 13.25 6.99 -0.89
C ARG A 33 14.19 6.24 0.04
N GLY A 34 14.25 4.92 -0.07
CA GLY A 34 14.85 4.07 0.97
C GLY A 34 13.90 3.82 2.13
N CYS A 35 14.14 2.75 2.88
CA CYS A 35 13.33 2.42 4.06
C CYS A 35 14.17 1.75 5.16
N ALA A 36 14.26 2.41 6.31
CA ALA A 36 15.08 1.97 7.44
C ALA A 36 14.57 0.69 8.11
N HIS A 37 13.38 0.18 7.78
CA HIS A 37 12.87 -1.10 8.31
C HIS A 37 13.67 -2.32 7.83
N GLY A 38 14.35 -2.22 6.69
CA GLY A 38 15.36 -3.19 6.28
C GLY A 38 14.86 -4.54 5.74
N CYS A 39 13.59 -4.66 5.36
CA CYS A 39 13.01 -5.94 4.93
C CYS A 39 13.83 -6.58 3.79
N SER A 40 14.26 -7.83 3.97
CA SER A 40 15.08 -8.56 2.99
C SER A 40 14.34 -8.88 1.69
N PHE A 41 13.02 -9.01 1.76
CA PHE A 41 12.16 -9.28 0.60
C PHE A 41 11.63 -8.00 -0.09
N CYS A 42 12.05 -6.80 0.35
CA CYS A 42 11.44 -5.55 -0.10
C CYS A 42 11.63 -5.32 -1.60
N TYR A 43 10.53 -5.32 -2.37
CA TYR A 43 10.61 -5.08 -3.82
C TYR A 43 11.15 -3.69 -4.17
N ALA A 44 10.98 -2.70 -3.27
CA ALA A 44 11.42 -1.34 -3.52
C ALA A 44 12.94 -1.18 -3.54
N ARG A 45 13.69 -2.19 -3.07
CA ARG A 45 15.15 -2.27 -3.25
C ARG A 45 15.53 -2.22 -4.74
N ALA A 46 14.72 -2.84 -5.61
CA ALA A 46 14.94 -2.79 -7.06
C ALA A 46 14.82 -1.36 -7.64
N PHE A 47 14.12 -0.45 -6.95
CA PHE A 47 14.03 0.94 -7.43
C PHE A 47 15.33 1.74 -7.23
N GLN A 48 16.25 1.28 -6.39
CA GLN A 48 17.56 1.91 -6.22
C GLN A 48 18.46 1.71 -7.45
N SER A 49 18.31 0.56 -8.13
CA SER A 49 19.04 0.26 -9.36
C SER A 49 18.74 1.27 -10.47
N PHE A 50 17.55 1.87 -10.49
CA PHE A 50 17.19 2.94 -11.43
C PHE A 50 17.94 4.26 -11.21
N ILE A 51 18.59 4.46 -10.07
CA ILE A 51 19.42 5.64 -9.78
C ILE A 51 20.90 5.29 -9.62
N GLY A 52 21.33 4.13 -10.14
CA GLY A 52 22.72 3.70 -10.11
C GLY A 52 23.20 3.23 -8.73
N ARG A 53 22.28 2.95 -7.80
CA ARG A 53 22.58 2.47 -6.44
C ARG A 53 22.27 0.98 -6.31
N GLY A 54 22.97 0.29 -5.42
CA GLY A 54 22.79 -1.13 -5.18
C GLY A 54 21.44 -1.45 -4.52
N ALA A 55 20.87 -2.63 -4.81
CA ALA A 55 19.68 -3.14 -4.10
C ALA A 55 20.01 -3.72 -2.69
N GLU A 56 21.28 -3.63 -2.30
CA GLU A 56 21.88 -4.15 -1.08
C GLU A 56 21.55 -3.26 0.14
N ASP A 57 22.44 -3.20 1.13
CA ASP A 57 22.18 -2.57 2.43
C ASP A 57 21.97 -1.05 2.35
N GLU A 58 22.44 -0.41 1.28
CA GLU A 58 22.28 1.02 1.03
C GLU A 58 20.81 1.46 1.03
N PHE A 59 19.87 0.63 0.57
CA PHE A 59 18.43 0.96 0.63
C PHE A 59 17.90 1.17 2.05
N GLN A 60 18.49 0.46 3.02
CA GLN A 60 18.13 0.53 4.44
C GLN A 60 18.86 1.68 5.15
N HIS A 61 20.11 1.96 4.74
CA HIS A 61 21.01 2.87 5.44
C HIS A 61 21.19 4.23 4.77
N HIS A 62 20.61 4.47 3.60
CA HIS A 62 20.60 5.77 2.93
C HIS A 62 19.17 6.16 2.56
N ILE A 63 18.60 7.08 3.34
CA ILE A 63 17.23 7.54 3.20
C ILE A 63 17.23 8.94 2.59
N LEU A 64 16.56 9.07 1.45
CA LEU A 64 16.33 10.35 0.79
C LEU A 64 15.01 10.94 1.28
N LEU A 65 15.08 12.08 1.96
CA LEU A 65 13.93 12.85 2.43
C LEU A 65 13.56 13.87 1.36
N LYS A 66 12.34 13.77 0.81
CA LYS A 66 11.84 14.78 -0.13
C LYS A 66 11.34 15.98 0.67
N GLN A 67 12.25 16.86 1.10
CA GLN A 67 11.95 17.92 2.06
C GLN A 67 10.84 18.87 1.60
N ASN A 68 10.78 19.15 0.29
CA ASN A 68 9.75 19.99 -0.31
C ASN A 68 8.48 19.20 -0.73
N ALA A 69 8.32 17.95 -0.28
CA ALA A 69 7.19 17.12 -0.71
C ALA A 69 5.81 17.74 -0.40
N PRO A 70 5.57 18.35 0.78
CA PRO A 70 4.32 19.06 1.05
C PRO A 70 4.09 20.24 0.09
N ASP A 71 5.11 21.08 -0.15
CA ASP A 71 5.00 22.24 -1.04
C ASP A 71 4.71 21.82 -2.49
N ALA A 72 5.41 20.79 -2.98
CA ALA A 72 5.17 20.23 -4.30
C ALA A 72 3.76 19.63 -4.40
N LEU A 73 3.27 18.97 -3.35
CA LEU A 73 1.90 18.43 -3.30
C LEU A 73 0.86 19.57 -3.35
N GLU A 74 1.05 20.62 -2.55
CA GLU A 74 0.14 21.79 -2.54
C GLU A 74 0.08 22.44 -3.92
N GLY A 75 1.23 22.66 -4.56
CA GLY A 75 1.28 23.21 -5.92
C GLY A 75 0.55 22.34 -6.94
N GLN A 76 0.66 21.01 -6.82
CA GLN A 76 -0.07 20.06 -7.68
C GLN A 76 -1.58 20.11 -7.43
N LEU A 77 -2.02 20.06 -6.18
CA LEU A 77 -3.44 20.06 -5.82
C LEU A 77 -4.11 21.40 -6.12
N SER A 78 -3.46 22.52 -5.81
CA SER A 78 -3.97 23.87 -6.11
C SER A 78 -4.16 24.09 -7.62
N ARG A 79 -3.18 23.67 -8.44
CA ARG A 79 -3.30 23.75 -9.90
C ARG A 79 -4.43 22.87 -10.44
N LEU A 80 -4.63 21.68 -9.86
CA LEU A 80 -5.76 20.83 -10.22
C LEU A 80 -7.09 21.47 -9.80
N ALA A 81 -7.18 22.02 -8.60
CA ALA A 81 -8.37 22.72 -8.13
C ALA A 81 -8.73 23.87 -9.08
N GLY A 82 -7.76 24.69 -9.48
CA GLY A 82 -7.98 25.74 -10.49
C GLY A 82 -8.49 25.21 -11.84
N LYS A 83 -7.96 24.07 -12.32
CA LYS A 83 -8.45 23.41 -13.54
C LYS A 83 -9.91 22.97 -13.45
N PHE A 84 -10.39 22.64 -12.25
CA PHE A 84 -11.78 22.27 -11.98
C PHE A 84 -12.62 23.46 -11.45
N GLY A 85 -12.16 24.71 -11.61
CA GLY A 85 -12.89 25.89 -11.14
C GLY A 85 -13.13 25.89 -9.64
N TYR A 86 -12.22 25.28 -8.86
CA TYR A 86 -12.32 25.04 -7.43
C TYR A 86 -13.50 24.16 -6.99
N ASP A 87 -14.09 23.38 -7.90
CA ASP A 87 -14.99 22.28 -7.55
C ASP A 87 -14.16 21.10 -7.00
N ILE A 88 -14.03 21.07 -5.68
CA ILE A 88 -13.28 20.04 -4.95
C ILE A 88 -13.86 18.65 -5.18
N GLU A 89 -15.18 18.52 -5.35
CA GLU A 89 -15.82 17.21 -5.58
C GLU A 89 -15.53 16.69 -6.99
N ALA A 90 -15.56 17.55 -8.01
CA ALA A 90 -15.13 17.19 -9.35
C ALA A 90 -13.65 16.81 -9.41
N MET A 91 -12.79 17.59 -8.75
CA MET A 91 -11.36 17.30 -8.66
C MET A 91 -11.11 15.96 -7.97
N ARG A 92 -11.76 15.71 -6.82
CA ARG A 92 -11.66 14.46 -6.08
C ARG A 92 -12.08 13.26 -6.92
N ARG A 93 -13.20 13.36 -7.66
CA ARG A 93 -13.63 12.29 -8.58
C ARG A 93 -12.62 12.02 -9.69
N HIS A 94 -11.94 13.06 -10.17
CA HIS A 94 -10.90 12.93 -11.19
C HIS A 94 -9.62 12.27 -10.65
N ILE A 95 -9.23 12.61 -9.42
CA ILE A 95 -8.05 12.01 -8.77
C ILE A 95 -8.37 10.56 -8.37
N GLY A 96 -9.54 10.30 -7.80
CA GLY A 96 -9.85 9.00 -7.19
C GLY A 96 -9.13 8.83 -5.86
N GLN A 97 -8.60 7.64 -5.61
CA GLN A 97 -7.84 7.32 -4.39
C GLN A 97 -6.34 7.59 -4.57
N VAL A 98 -5.72 8.16 -3.54
CA VAL A 98 -4.26 8.33 -3.42
C VAL A 98 -3.72 7.36 -2.38
N THR A 99 -2.74 6.55 -2.78
CA THR A 99 -2.09 5.58 -1.88
C THR A 99 -0.74 6.09 -1.40
N ILE A 100 -0.57 6.20 -0.09
CA ILE A 100 0.68 6.55 0.57
C ILE A 100 1.40 5.28 1.00
N GLY A 101 2.71 5.21 0.74
CA GLY A 101 3.54 4.08 1.17
C GLY A 101 3.60 2.92 0.19
N THR A 102 3.56 3.22 -1.12
CA THR A 102 3.63 2.23 -2.20
C THR A 102 5.06 1.83 -2.59
N ALA A 103 6.10 2.41 -1.98
CA ALA A 103 7.48 2.01 -2.23
C ALA A 103 8.35 2.11 -0.98
N THR A 104 8.03 3.03 -0.09
CA THR A 104 8.74 3.22 1.18
C THR A 104 7.73 3.32 2.31
N ASP A 105 8.15 3.00 3.53
CA ASP A 105 7.26 3.18 4.67
C ASP A 105 7.17 4.69 5.00
N PRO A 106 5.96 5.28 4.97
CA PRO A 106 5.80 6.71 5.21
C PRO A 106 5.96 7.08 6.69
N TYR A 107 5.99 6.09 7.59
CA TYR A 107 6.13 6.24 9.04
C TYR A 107 7.40 5.55 9.57
N GLN A 108 8.41 5.37 8.73
CA GLN A 108 9.73 4.92 9.17
C GLN A 108 10.35 5.90 10.20
N PRO A 109 11.35 5.49 11.01
CA PRO A 109 11.79 6.24 12.20
C PRO A 109 12.03 7.74 12.02
N ILE A 110 12.57 8.18 10.87
CA ILE A 110 12.83 9.60 10.60
C ILE A 110 11.56 10.46 10.52
N GLU A 111 10.40 9.89 10.20
CA GLU A 111 9.11 10.60 10.16
C GLU A 111 8.71 11.14 11.54
N ALA A 112 9.25 10.59 12.64
CA ALA A 112 9.02 11.12 13.99
C ALA A 112 9.50 12.58 14.12
N LYS A 113 10.54 12.95 13.35
CA LYS A 113 11.11 14.31 13.32
C LYS A 113 10.73 15.08 12.07
N ALA A 114 10.76 14.42 10.91
CA ALA A 114 10.61 15.09 9.61
C ALA A 114 9.16 15.48 9.28
N GLN A 115 8.17 14.72 9.79
CA GLN A 115 6.75 15.02 9.63
C GLN A 115 6.26 15.23 8.18
N LEU A 116 6.98 14.71 7.18
CA LEU A 116 6.66 14.93 5.76
C LEU A 116 5.36 14.22 5.39
N THR A 117 5.14 13.02 5.93
CA THR A 117 3.88 12.29 5.74
C THR A 117 2.73 13.04 6.40
N ARG A 118 2.92 13.50 7.63
CA ARG A 118 1.90 14.29 8.36
C ARG A 118 1.48 15.53 7.59
N GLU A 119 2.43 16.32 7.09
CA GLU A 119 2.10 17.52 6.29
C GLU A 119 1.39 17.17 4.98
N CYS A 120 1.80 16.08 4.30
CA CYS A 120 1.06 15.59 3.14
C CYS A 120 -0.38 15.20 3.49
N LEU A 121 -0.62 14.56 4.65
CA LEU A 121 -1.96 14.18 5.11
C LEU A 121 -2.84 15.39 5.39
N LYS A 122 -2.32 16.45 6.00
CA LYS A 122 -3.05 17.71 6.19
C LYS A 122 -3.56 18.27 4.86
N LEU A 123 -2.72 18.23 3.81
CA LEU A 123 -3.11 18.66 2.48
C LEU A 123 -4.18 17.75 1.86
N LEU A 124 -4.03 16.44 1.93
CA LEU A 124 -5.04 15.51 1.43
C LEU A 124 -6.38 15.67 2.16
N ALA A 125 -6.36 15.92 3.47
CA ALA A 125 -7.54 16.23 4.26
C ALA A 125 -8.19 17.56 3.83
N LYS A 126 -7.39 18.63 3.67
CA LYS A 126 -7.83 19.95 3.16
C LYS A 126 -8.59 19.82 1.83
N TYR A 127 -8.05 19.04 0.89
CA TYR A 127 -8.67 18.81 -0.42
C TYR A 127 -9.64 17.61 -0.47
N ARG A 128 -9.93 16.99 0.69
CA ARG A 128 -10.87 15.87 0.86
C ARG A 128 -10.58 14.67 -0.05
N ILE A 129 -9.31 14.41 -0.31
CA ILE A 129 -8.86 13.33 -1.20
C ILE A 129 -9.00 11.98 -0.49
N SER A 130 -9.63 11.01 -1.17
CA SER A 130 -9.68 9.65 -0.66
C SER A 130 -8.26 9.08 -0.59
N THR A 131 -7.93 8.48 0.54
CA THR A 131 -6.54 8.12 0.85
C THR A 131 -6.46 6.70 1.40
N SER A 132 -5.45 5.95 0.96
CA SER A 132 -5.06 4.68 1.57
C SER A 132 -3.62 4.79 2.04
N ILE A 133 -3.30 4.30 3.24
CA ILE A 133 -1.94 4.37 3.80
C ILE A 133 -1.47 2.97 4.13
N THR A 134 -0.30 2.58 3.63
CA THR A 134 0.33 1.31 4.00
C THR A 134 1.57 1.57 4.84
N THR A 135 1.63 0.98 6.04
CA THR A 135 2.78 1.12 6.95
C THR A 135 2.93 -0.12 7.85
N ARG A 136 4.13 -0.30 8.42
CA ARG A 136 4.42 -1.25 9.51
C ARG A 136 4.56 -0.55 10.87
N SER A 137 4.51 0.78 10.89
CA SER A 137 4.93 1.59 12.03
C SER A 137 3.75 2.01 12.92
N PRO A 138 3.84 1.79 14.24
CA PRO A 138 2.91 2.35 15.22
C PRO A 138 2.87 3.89 15.21
N LEU A 139 3.87 4.57 14.63
CA LEU A 139 3.94 6.04 14.59
C LEU A 139 2.71 6.67 13.91
N ILE A 140 2.00 5.93 13.05
CA ILE A 140 0.75 6.40 12.44
C ILE A 140 -0.30 6.83 13.46
N THR A 141 -0.30 6.27 14.68
CA THR A 141 -1.27 6.67 15.72
C THR A 141 -1.07 8.10 16.20
N ARG A 142 0.11 8.70 15.99
CA ARG A 142 0.36 10.13 16.24
C ARG A 142 -0.59 11.01 15.44
N ASP A 143 -0.94 10.58 14.22
CA ASP A 143 -1.70 11.39 13.27
C ASP A 143 -3.21 11.10 13.32
N LEU A 144 -3.69 10.43 14.38
CA LEU A 144 -5.13 10.19 14.60
C LEU A 144 -5.96 11.48 14.59
N ASP A 145 -5.37 12.60 15.02
CA ASP A 145 -5.99 13.92 14.96
C ASP A 145 -6.35 14.35 13.52
N ILE A 146 -5.59 13.90 12.52
CA ILE A 146 -5.87 14.15 11.09
C ILE A 146 -6.73 13.02 10.52
N LEU A 147 -6.36 11.76 10.78
CA LEU A 147 -6.99 10.58 10.17
C LEU A 147 -8.49 10.51 10.48
N THR A 148 -8.88 10.81 11.72
CA THR A 148 -10.29 10.78 12.15
C THR A 148 -11.17 11.86 11.51
N GLN A 149 -10.56 12.90 10.91
CA GLN A 149 -11.28 13.95 10.18
C GLN A 149 -11.48 13.63 8.70
N MET A 150 -10.78 12.61 8.18
CA MET A 150 -10.85 12.22 6.77
C MET A 150 -12.01 11.23 6.55
N LYS A 151 -12.92 11.54 5.62
CA LYS A 151 -14.11 10.69 5.36
C LYS A 151 -13.81 9.36 4.67
N ASP A 152 -12.80 9.32 3.81
CA ASP A 152 -12.51 8.18 2.93
C ASP A 152 -11.05 7.75 3.07
N ILE A 153 -10.69 7.43 4.30
CA ILE A 153 -9.37 6.96 4.70
C ILE A 153 -9.39 5.46 4.98
N SER A 154 -8.37 4.76 4.49
CA SER A 154 -8.08 3.38 4.89
C SER A 154 -6.62 3.25 5.32
N VAL A 155 -6.38 2.42 6.32
CA VAL A 155 -5.02 2.11 6.79
C VAL A 155 -4.76 0.61 6.67
N ASN A 156 -3.64 0.27 6.05
CA ASN A 156 -3.17 -1.09 5.86
C ASN A 156 -1.92 -1.30 6.72
N ILE A 157 -2.05 -2.01 7.85
CA ILE A 157 -0.90 -2.34 8.69
C ILE A 157 -0.25 -3.62 8.14
N SER A 158 1.02 -3.57 7.74
CA SER A 158 1.67 -4.77 7.20
C SER A 158 2.10 -5.72 8.33
N ILE A 159 1.49 -6.90 8.37
CA ILE A 159 1.76 -7.97 9.34
C ILE A 159 1.72 -9.29 8.58
N ASN A 160 2.89 -9.91 8.38
CA ASN A 160 3.08 -11.16 7.63
C ASN A 160 3.33 -12.37 8.53
N SER A 161 3.71 -12.18 9.79
CA SER A 161 3.86 -13.26 10.76
C SER A 161 3.68 -12.74 12.19
N LEU A 162 3.23 -13.62 13.08
CA LEU A 162 3.21 -13.39 14.52
C LEU A 162 4.54 -13.80 15.21
N ASP A 163 5.41 -14.53 14.51
CA ASP A 163 6.72 -14.95 15.04
C ASP A 163 7.71 -13.78 15.02
N ALA A 164 7.95 -13.22 16.20
CA ALA A 164 8.90 -12.12 16.41
C ALA A 164 10.35 -12.48 16.06
N GLY A 165 10.75 -13.74 16.28
CA GLY A 165 12.08 -14.23 15.96
C GLY A 165 12.29 -14.30 14.45
N LEU A 166 11.29 -14.79 13.71
CA LEU A 166 11.29 -14.74 12.26
C LEU A 166 11.37 -13.30 11.76
N ILE A 167 10.50 -12.42 12.25
CA ILE A 167 10.44 -11.00 11.86
C ILE A 167 11.77 -10.30 12.10
N ARG A 168 12.45 -10.55 13.22
CA ARG A 168 13.78 -9.98 13.49
C ARG A 168 14.85 -10.42 12.49
N ARG A 169 14.73 -11.60 11.89
CA ARG A 169 15.66 -12.12 10.87
C ARG A 169 15.38 -11.58 9.47
N ILE A 170 14.11 -11.28 9.14
CA ILE A 170 13.72 -10.85 7.78
C ILE A 170 13.40 -9.35 7.65
N GLU A 171 13.02 -8.69 8.73
CA GLU A 171 12.64 -7.28 8.85
C GLU A 171 13.34 -6.67 10.09
N PRO A 172 14.68 -6.60 10.11
CA PRO A 172 15.47 -6.46 11.34
C PRO A 172 15.16 -5.19 12.13
N ALA A 173 14.77 -4.09 11.48
CA ALA A 173 14.50 -2.81 12.11
C ALA A 173 13.00 -2.45 12.12
N SER A 174 12.14 -3.40 11.80
CA SER A 174 10.69 -3.21 11.85
C SER A 174 10.13 -3.37 13.27
N PRO A 175 8.97 -2.78 13.59
CA PRO A 175 8.31 -2.98 14.87
C PRO A 175 7.86 -4.42 15.10
N HIS A 176 7.81 -4.83 16.37
CA HIS A 176 7.36 -6.15 16.80
C HIS A 176 5.93 -6.45 16.32
N PRO A 177 5.59 -7.68 15.89
CA PRO A 177 4.24 -8.03 15.40
C PRO A 177 3.10 -7.62 16.33
N GLN A 178 3.28 -7.85 17.64
CA GLN A 178 2.31 -7.45 18.66
C GLN A 178 2.04 -5.92 18.64
N MET A 179 3.08 -5.09 18.52
CA MET A 179 2.90 -3.63 18.43
C MET A 179 2.12 -3.23 17.17
N ARG A 180 2.26 -3.99 16.07
CA ARG A 180 1.49 -3.76 14.84
C ARG A 180 0.02 -4.15 15.02
N LEU A 181 -0.27 -5.26 15.70
CA LEU A 181 -1.64 -5.65 16.05
C LEU A 181 -2.30 -4.63 17.00
N GLU A 182 -1.59 -4.15 18.02
CA GLU A 182 -2.07 -3.06 18.88
C GLU A 182 -2.31 -1.76 18.12
N THR A 183 -1.52 -1.51 17.06
CA THR A 183 -1.75 -0.37 16.17
C THR A 183 -3.06 -0.53 15.39
N VAL A 184 -3.36 -1.74 14.89
CA VAL A 184 -4.66 -2.05 14.27
C VAL A 184 -5.79 -1.76 15.25
N GLN A 185 -5.68 -2.25 16.49
CA GLN A 185 -6.68 -2.03 17.53
C GLN A 185 -6.93 -0.55 17.80
N LYS A 186 -5.88 0.24 18.04
CA LYS A 186 -6.01 1.68 18.32
C LYS A 186 -6.67 2.45 17.17
N LEU A 187 -6.32 2.10 15.92
CA LEU A 187 -6.93 2.71 14.75
C LEU A 187 -8.41 2.34 14.62
N ALA A 188 -8.76 1.07 14.82
CA ALA A 188 -10.13 0.58 14.77
C ALA A 188 -11.01 1.22 15.87
N GLU A 189 -10.51 1.28 17.10
CA GLU A 189 -11.19 1.93 18.24
C GLU A 189 -11.41 3.43 18.01
N SER A 190 -10.54 4.07 17.22
CA SER A 190 -10.68 5.47 16.81
C SER A 190 -11.61 5.67 15.60
N GLY A 191 -12.25 4.61 15.10
CA GLY A 191 -13.16 4.67 13.95
C GLY A 191 -12.46 4.74 12.59
N VAL A 192 -11.14 4.56 12.52
CA VAL A 192 -10.41 4.49 11.25
C VAL A 192 -10.64 3.13 10.60
N HIS A 193 -10.99 3.11 9.32
CA HIS A 193 -11.12 1.86 8.58
C HIS A 193 -9.73 1.24 8.38
N VAL A 194 -9.44 0.18 9.13
CA VAL A 194 -8.11 -0.44 9.18
C VAL A 194 -8.18 -1.92 8.84
N GLY A 195 -7.17 -2.40 8.13
CA GLY A 195 -6.97 -3.81 7.83
C GLY A 195 -5.49 -4.18 7.89
N ILE A 196 -5.19 -5.46 7.63
CA ILE A 196 -3.81 -5.92 7.56
C ILE A 196 -3.40 -6.28 6.13
N PHE A 197 -2.15 -6.00 5.80
CA PHE A 197 -1.49 -6.54 4.61
C PHE A 197 -0.51 -7.63 5.05
N ALA A 198 -0.90 -8.89 4.88
CA ALA A 198 0.00 -10.03 4.98
C ALA A 198 0.74 -10.21 3.65
N ALA A 199 1.62 -9.26 3.38
CA ALA A 199 2.31 -9.10 2.10
C ALA A 199 3.80 -8.72 2.34
N PRO A 200 4.74 -9.63 2.08
CA PRO A 200 4.53 -10.99 1.56
C PRO A 200 4.25 -12.02 2.65
N ILE A 201 3.43 -13.01 2.31
CA ILE A 201 3.52 -14.35 2.87
C ILE A 201 4.75 -15.04 2.26
N LEU A 202 5.63 -15.54 3.12
CA LEU A 202 6.87 -16.23 2.78
C LEU A 202 6.64 -17.75 2.71
N PRO A 203 6.86 -18.38 1.53
CA PRO A 203 6.79 -19.83 1.37
C PRO A 203 7.61 -20.59 2.41
N LEU A 204 7.07 -21.70 2.93
CA LEU A 204 7.72 -22.61 3.88
C LEU A 204 8.10 -21.97 5.23
N LEU A 205 7.75 -20.70 5.45
CA LEU A 205 8.12 -19.92 6.63
C LEU A 205 6.90 -19.36 7.36
N THR A 206 5.89 -18.91 6.61
CA THR A 206 4.72 -18.20 7.17
C THR A 206 3.40 -18.62 6.53
N ASP A 207 3.44 -19.58 5.60
CA ASP A 207 2.32 -19.92 4.73
C ASP A 207 1.66 -21.26 5.07
N SER A 208 1.99 -21.84 6.23
CA SER A 208 1.19 -22.95 6.75
C SER A 208 -0.22 -22.49 7.08
N GLU A 209 -1.20 -23.37 6.90
CA GLU A 209 -2.60 -23.07 7.20
C GLU A 209 -2.76 -22.62 8.66
N GLU A 210 -2.07 -23.27 9.59
CA GLU A 210 -2.05 -22.90 11.01
C GLU A 210 -1.53 -21.47 11.25
N SER A 211 -0.40 -21.10 10.63
CA SER A 211 0.19 -19.77 10.79
C SER A 211 -0.72 -18.68 10.23
N MET A 212 -1.31 -18.95 9.06
CA MET A 212 -2.23 -18.04 8.40
C MET A 212 -3.54 -17.90 9.17
N ASP A 213 -4.08 -19.00 9.70
CA ASP A 213 -5.28 -18.99 10.52
C ASP A 213 -5.07 -18.19 11.81
N ALA A 214 -3.95 -18.41 12.50
CA ALA A 214 -3.58 -17.67 13.70
C ALA A 214 -3.41 -16.17 13.42
N LEU A 215 -2.70 -15.80 12.34
CA LEU A 215 -2.51 -14.42 11.93
C LEU A 215 -3.83 -13.70 11.64
N LEU A 216 -4.69 -14.32 10.84
CA LEU A 216 -5.99 -13.72 10.45
C LEU A 216 -6.95 -13.66 11.64
N SER A 217 -6.97 -14.68 12.49
CA SER A 217 -7.72 -14.68 13.75
C SER A 217 -7.26 -13.54 14.66
N ALA A 218 -5.94 -13.37 14.84
CA ALA A 218 -5.39 -12.30 15.66
C ALA A 218 -5.72 -10.92 15.08
N ALA A 219 -5.58 -10.72 13.76
CA ALA A 219 -5.93 -9.48 13.10
C ALA A 219 -7.42 -9.13 13.29
N LYS A 220 -8.32 -10.11 13.10
CA LYS A 220 -9.75 -9.94 13.34
C LYS A 220 -10.05 -9.57 14.80
N GLY A 221 -9.39 -10.25 15.75
CA GLY A 221 -9.52 -9.98 17.18
C GLY A 221 -9.08 -8.57 17.59
N HIS A 222 -8.15 -7.95 16.86
CA HIS A 222 -7.71 -6.57 17.05
C HIS A 222 -8.52 -5.55 16.22
N GLY A 223 -9.65 -5.96 15.62
CA GLY A 223 -10.54 -5.03 14.93
C GLY A 223 -10.20 -4.77 13.47
N ALA A 224 -9.35 -5.58 12.83
CA ALA A 224 -9.15 -5.50 11.38
C ALA A 224 -10.49 -5.70 10.65
N ALA A 225 -10.83 -4.75 9.78
CA ALA A 225 -12.01 -4.81 8.94
C ALA A 225 -11.79 -5.68 7.69
N PHE A 226 -10.54 -5.78 7.24
CA PHE A 226 -10.15 -6.55 6.06
C PHE A 226 -8.71 -7.06 6.16
N ALA A 227 -8.38 -8.01 5.28
CA ALA A 227 -7.00 -8.45 5.09
C ALA A 227 -6.70 -8.68 3.60
N MET A 228 -5.53 -8.21 3.18
CA MET A 228 -4.94 -8.57 1.89
C MET A 228 -3.78 -9.52 2.14
N VAL A 229 -3.75 -10.63 1.39
CA VAL A 229 -2.71 -11.64 1.46
C VAL A 229 -2.03 -11.74 0.10
N SER A 230 -0.71 -11.71 0.08
CA SER A 230 0.06 -11.85 -1.16
C SER A 230 1.26 -12.73 -0.93
N LEU A 231 1.45 -13.73 -1.77
CA LEU A 231 2.66 -14.54 -1.74
C LEU A 231 3.88 -13.70 -2.15
N LEU A 232 5.05 -14.07 -1.64
CA LEU A 232 6.32 -13.45 -1.96
C LEU A 232 6.60 -13.42 -3.47
N ARG A 233 6.99 -12.23 -3.94
CA ARG A 233 7.52 -11.99 -5.29
C ARG A 233 8.97 -11.52 -5.17
N LEU A 234 9.88 -12.20 -5.89
CA LEU A 234 11.32 -11.91 -5.88
C LEU A 234 11.77 -11.42 -7.25
N SER A 235 11.78 -10.11 -7.48
CA SER A 235 12.45 -9.57 -8.67
C SER A 235 13.92 -9.96 -8.70
N LYS A 236 14.57 -9.92 -9.87
CA LYS A 236 15.96 -10.36 -10.05
C LYS A 236 16.90 -9.77 -8.99
N ASP A 237 16.83 -8.45 -8.77
CA ASP A 237 17.71 -7.74 -7.85
C ASP A 237 17.42 -8.07 -6.37
N VAL A 238 16.15 -8.34 -6.05
CA VAL A 238 15.71 -8.68 -4.69
C VAL A 238 15.99 -10.14 -4.36
N LYS A 239 15.91 -11.03 -5.37
CA LYS A 239 16.13 -12.47 -5.21
C LYS A 239 17.52 -12.74 -4.65
N ALA A 240 18.57 -12.14 -5.21
CA ALA A 240 19.94 -12.36 -4.75
C ALA A 240 20.13 -11.97 -3.27
N TRP A 241 19.59 -10.82 -2.88
CA TRP A 241 19.63 -10.34 -1.50
C TRP A 241 18.86 -11.27 -0.54
N TYR A 242 17.62 -11.62 -0.89
CA TYR A 242 16.79 -12.50 -0.08
C TYR A 242 17.37 -13.91 0.07
N MET A 243 17.94 -14.48 -1.00
CA MET A 243 18.67 -15.76 -0.92
C MET A 243 19.91 -15.67 -0.01
N GLY A 244 20.56 -14.50 0.07
CA GLY A 244 21.59 -14.21 1.07
C GLY A 244 21.05 -14.31 2.50
N THR A 245 19.89 -13.70 2.77
CA THR A 245 19.20 -13.82 4.06
C THR A 245 18.84 -15.27 4.41
N LEU A 246 18.32 -16.04 3.44
CA LEU A 246 18.02 -17.46 3.65
C LEU A 246 19.27 -18.27 3.99
N ARG A 247 20.38 -18.09 3.27
CA ARG A 247 21.63 -18.80 3.59
C ARG A 247 22.11 -18.56 5.02
N THR A 248 21.94 -17.34 5.54
CA THR A 248 22.36 -16.98 6.89
C THR A 248 21.41 -17.51 7.96
N HIS A 249 20.09 -17.43 7.73
CA HIS A 249 19.09 -17.63 8.78
C HIS A 249 18.26 -18.91 8.64
N TYR A 250 18.14 -19.44 7.43
CA TYR A 250 17.32 -20.61 7.08
C TYR A 250 18.02 -21.47 6.01
N PRO A 251 19.26 -21.95 6.26
CA PRO A 251 20.07 -22.63 5.25
C PRO A 251 19.39 -23.86 4.65
N ALA A 252 18.54 -24.55 5.42
CA ALA A 252 17.79 -25.72 4.95
C ALA A 252 16.77 -25.40 3.85
N LEU A 253 16.28 -24.15 3.76
CA LEU A 253 15.27 -23.73 2.78
C LEU A 253 15.86 -23.18 1.48
N VAL A 254 17.19 -23.11 1.36
CA VAL A 254 17.85 -22.46 0.22
C VAL A 254 17.54 -23.19 -1.08
N GLU A 255 17.64 -24.52 -1.09
CA GLU A 255 17.36 -25.33 -2.28
C GLU A 255 15.87 -25.28 -2.66
N ASP A 256 14.98 -25.37 -1.68
CA ASP A 256 13.53 -25.26 -1.91
C ASP A 256 13.17 -23.92 -2.56
N TYR A 257 13.75 -22.81 -2.09
CA TYR A 257 13.53 -21.49 -2.69
C TYR A 257 14.19 -21.35 -4.06
N ALA A 258 15.33 -21.99 -4.29
CA ALA A 258 15.99 -21.98 -5.59
C ALA A 258 15.12 -22.67 -6.65
N GLU A 259 14.49 -23.80 -6.28
CA GLU A 259 13.53 -24.52 -7.11
C GLU A 259 12.23 -23.71 -7.30
N LEU A 260 11.56 -23.32 -6.20
CA LEU A 260 10.28 -22.61 -6.21
C LEU A 260 10.31 -21.33 -7.05
N TYR A 261 11.43 -20.59 -7.02
CA TYR A 261 11.61 -19.34 -7.76
C TYR A 261 12.54 -19.49 -8.97
N GLY A 262 12.84 -20.71 -9.43
CA GLY A 262 13.83 -20.96 -10.48
C GLY A 262 13.50 -20.29 -11.82
N GLN A 263 12.21 -20.22 -12.17
CA GLN A 263 11.73 -19.77 -13.48
C GLN A 263 11.44 -18.26 -13.59
N GLY A 264 11.52 -17.52 -12.48
CA GLY A 264 11.22 -16.08 -12.51
C GLY A 264 10.89 -15.49 -11.15
N PRO A 265 10.20 -14.33 -11.13
CA PRO A 265 9.96 -13.60 -9.90
C PRO A 265 8.79 -14.14 -9.05
N TYR A 266 8.03 -15.09 -9.57
CA TYR A 266 6.91 -15.72 -8.89
C TYR A 266 7.27 -17.17 -8.55
N ALA A 267 6.67 -17.68 -7.47
CA ALA A 267 6.75 -19.10 -7.14
C ALA A 267 6.15 -19.97 -8.25
N GLU A 268 6.40 -21.27 -8.20
CA GLU A 268 5.79 -22.22 -9.12
C GLU A 268 4.26 -22.11 -9.13
N ARG A 269 3.66 -22.27 -10.31
CA ARG A 269 2.22 -22.06 -10.51
C ARG A 269 1.36 -22.95 -9.61
N GLN A 270 1.73 -24.21 -9.44
CA GLN A 270 0.97 -25.15 -8.59
C GLN A 270 0.98 -24.68 -7.13
N TYR A 271 2.12 -24.20 -6.64
CA TYR A 271 2.26 -23.62 -5.31
C TYR A 271 1.35 -22.40 -5.12
N ILE A 272 1.34 -21.50 -6.12
CA ILE A 272 0.49 -20.30 -6.10
C ILE A 272 -0.99 -20.68 -6.05
N ASP A 273 -1.42 -21.66 -6.86
CA ASP A 273 -2.82 -22.06 -6.94
C ASP A 273 -3.29 -22.73 -5.63
N MET A 274 -2.45 -23.56 -5.00
CA MET A 274 -2.69 -24.12 -3.67
C MET A 274 -2.81 -23.01 -2.60
N PHE A 275 -1.84 -22.09 -2.56
CA PHE A 275 -1.84 -20.97 -1.62
C PHE A 275 -3.09 -20.08 -1.78
N LYS A 276 -3.51 -19.79 -3.02
CA LYS A 276 -4.73 -19.01 -3.29
C LYS A 276 -5.97 -19.70 -2.75
N GLY A 277 -6.09 -21.01 -2.93
CA GLY A 277 -7.22 -21.80 -2.41
C GLY A 277 -7.32 -21.72 -0.88
N MET A 278 -6.21 -22.03 -0.20
CA MET A 278 -6.10 -21.98 1.26
C MET A 278 -6.37 -20.56 1.81
N SER A 279 -5.68 -19.56 1.28
CA SER A 279 -5.80 -18.17 1.76
C SER A 279 -7.20 -17.60 1.55
N ALA A 280 -7.86 -17.89 0.42
CA ALA A 280 -9.24 -17.48 0.18
C ALA A 280 -10.22 -18.16 1.16
N ALA A 281 -10.00 -19.43 1.52
CA ALA A 281 -10.81 -20.12 2.51
C ALA A 281 -10.67 -19.49 3.91
N LEU A 282 -9.44 -19.19 4.33
CA LEU A 282 -9.18 -18.55 5.63
C LEU A 282 -9.71 -17.11 5.69
N LEU A 283 -9.58 -16.32 4.62
CA LEU A 283 -10.17 -14.97 4.57
C LEU A 283 -11.69 -15.01 4.74
N ARG A 284 -12.37 -16.00 4.13
CA ARG A 284 -13.81 -16.21 4.33
C ARG A 284 -14.13 -16.65 5.75
N LYS A 285 -13.36 -17.60 6.31
CA LYS A 285 -13.51 -18.09 7.68
C LYS A 285 -13.52 -16.95 8.70
N HIS A 286 -12.64 -15.97 8.55
CA HIS A 286 -12.49 -14.84 9.47
C HIS A 286 -13.30 -13.59 9.10
N GLY A 287 -14.03 -13.61 7.98
CA GLY A 287 -14.80 -12.46 7.50
C GLY A 287 -13.91 -11.24 7.21
N LEU A 288 -12.81 -11.46 6.49
CA LEU A 288 -11.78 -10.46 6.14
C LEU A 288 -11.61 -10.25 4.62
N SER A 289 -12.50 -10.80 3.79
CA SER A 289 -12.36 -10.83 2.33
C SER A 289 -12.57 -9.49 1.61
N ALA A 290 -13.04 -8.43 2.26
CA ALA A 290 -13.45 -7.20 1.59
C ALA A 290 -12.35 -6.12 1.64
N ILE A 291 -11.60 -5.92 0.56
CA ILE A 291 -10.82 -4.68 0.38
C ILE A 291 -11.78 -3.62 -0.19
N PRO A 292 -11.95 -2.43 0.43
CA PRO A 292 -12.82 -1.39 -0.12
C PRO A 292 -12.35 -0.95 -1.51
N GLY A 293 -13.26 -0.93 -2.49
CA GLY A 293 -12.99 -0.50 -3.87
C GLY A 293 -13.18 -1.59 -4.92
N GLU A 294 -13.26 -2.86 -4.51
CA GLU A 294 -13.63 -3.97 -5.40
C GLU A 294 -15.14 -4.20 -5.32
N GLY A 295 -15.89 -3.52 -6.21
CA GLY A 295 -17.17 -4.07 -6.64
C GLY A 295 -16.94 -5.45 -7.26
N GLU A 296 -17.89 -6.37 -7.06
CA GLU A 296 -17.88 -7.73 -7.59
C GLU A 296 -17.23 -7.85 -8.98
N ALA A 297 -15.96 -8.23 -9.02
CA ALA A 297 -15.24 -8.62 -10.22
C ALA A 297 -14.68 -10.03 -10.01
N SER A 298 -15.60 -10.98 -10.12
CA SER A 298 -15.42 -12.34 -10.66
C SER A 298 -13.99 -12.93 -10.72
N GLY A 299 -13.72 -13.91 -9.85
CA GLY A 299 -13.01 -15.14 -10.21
C GLY A 299 -11.51 -15.05 -10.59
N PRO A 300 -10.84 -16.21 -10.75
CA PRO A 300 -9.41 -16.26 -11.00
C PRO A 300 -9.08 -15.63 -12.35
N VAL A 301 -8.16 -14.67 -12.34
CA VAL A 301 -7.58 -14.05 -13.55
C VAL A 301 -6.98 -15.14 -14.44
N SER A 302 -7.73 -15.53 -15.48
CA SER A 302 -7.32 -16.47 -16.51
C SER A 302 -6.24 -15.83 -17.39
N LEU A 303 -5.01 -16.36 -17.32
CA LEU A 303 -3.95 -16.09 -18.28
C LEU A 303 -4.37 -16.64 -19.66
N LYS A 304 -4.88 -15.79 -20.55
CA LYS A 304 -4.87 -16.07 -21.99
C LYS A 304 -3.91 -15.11 -22.68
N GLY A 305 -2.67 -15.57 -22.86
CA GLY A 305 -1.79 -15.06 -23.89
C GLY A 305 -2.32 -15.48 -25.26
N ARG A 306 -2.47 -14.53 -26.18
CA ARG A 306 -2.78 -14.78 -27.59
C ARG A 306 -1.57 -15.43 -28.27
N ILE A 307 -1.80 -16.61 -28.85
CA ILE A 307 -0.99 -17.15 -29.96
C ILE A 307 -1.48 -16.46 -31.24
N PRO A 308 -0.61 -15.92 -32.12
CA PRO A 308 -1.04 -15.41 -33.40
C PRO A 308 -1.17 -16.54 -34.42
N GLY A 309 -2.31 -16.61 -35.11
CA GLY A 309 -2.49 -17.35 -36.36
C GLY A 309 -3.57 -18.42 -36.33
N SER A 310 -4.78 -18.05 -36.77
CA SER A 310 -5.61 -18.88 -37.67
C SER A 310 -6.88 -18.11 -38.01
N ASP A 311 -7.13 -18.00 -39.31
CA ASP A 311 -8.20 -17.24 -39.94
C ASP A 311 -9.63 -17.71 -39.61
N SER A 312 -10.52 -16.72 -39.74
CA SER A 312 -11.88 -16.83 -40.27
C SER A 312 -12.98 -17.50 -39.44
N ILE A 313 -14.05 -16.74 -39.22
CA ILE A 313 -15.45 -16.99 -39.65
C ILE A 313 -16.41 -16.29 -38.67
N THR A 314 -17.04 -15.21 -39.13
CA THR A 314 -18.28 -14.62 -38.58
C THR A 314 -19.47 -15.52 -38.94
N PRO A 315 -20.57 -15.57 -38.16
CA PRO A 315 -21.81 -14.87 -38.61
C PRO A 315 -22.70 -14.42 -37.39
N PRO A 316 -24.00 -14.01 -37.53
CA PRO A 316 -24.40 -12.63 -37.23
C PRO A 316 -25.53 -12.49 -36.18
N GLY A 317 -25.69 -11.26 -35.68
CA GLY A 317 -26.98 -10.58 -35.44
C GLY A 317 -27.99 -11.15 -34.43
N SER A 318 -28.33 -10.35 -33.41
CA SER A 318 -29.73 -9.94 -33.19
C SER A 318 -29.83 -8.75 -32.24
N ASP A 319 -30.72 -7.86 -32.66
CA ASP A 319 -31.16 -6.61 -32.07
C ASP A 319 -32.00 -6.84 -30.80
N SER A 320 -31.85 -5.98 -29.79
CA SER A 320 -32.99 -5.59 -28.93
C SER A 320 -32.68 -4.30 -28.17
N THR A 321 -33.40 -3.24 -28.53
CA THR A 321 -33.52 -1.96 -27.84
C THR A 321 -34.44 -2.10 -26.61
N LEU A 322 -34.10 -1.42 -25.50
CA LEU A 322 -35.00 -0.64 -24.64
C LEU A 322 -34.25 -0.08 -23.43
N GLY A 323 -34.37 1.24 -23.23
CA GLY A 323 -33.57 2.00 -22.29
C GLY A 323 -34.12 2.10 -20.87
N SER A 324 -33.33 2.74 -20.00
CA SER A 324 -33.88 3.57 -18.92
C SER A 324 -32.88 4.66 -18.51
N ILE A 325 -33.45 5.83 -18.27
CA ILE A 325 -32.83 7.12 -18.02
C ILE A 325 -32.23 7.14 -16.61
N ARG A 326 -30.90 7.30 -16.47
CA ARG A 326 -30.29 7.68 -15.19
C ARG A 326 -30.38 9.19 -15.02
N ARG A 327 -31.29 9.66 -14.17
CA ARG A 327 -31.33 11.04 -13.68
C ARG A 327 -30.03 11.33 -12.91
N THR A 328 -29.30 12.35 -13.36
CA THR A 328 -28.20 12.97 -12.61
C THR A 328 -28.73 13.60 -11.33
N PRO A 329 -28.11 13.36 -10.15
CA PRO A 329 -28.46 14.08 -8.93
C PRO A 329 -28.06 15.55 -9.08
N SER A 330 -28.97 16.46 -8.74
CA SER A 330 -28.69 17.89 -8.69
C SER A 330 -27.60 18.19 -7.64
N PRO A 331 -26.65 19.10 -7.92
CA PRO A 331 -25.60 19.45 -6.96
C PRO A 331 -26.20 20.05 -5.68
N SER A 332 -25.81 19.49 -4.52
CA SER A 332 -26.02 20.12 -3.22
C SER A 332 -25.17 21.39 -3.13
N VAL A 333 -25.84 22.51 -2.84
CA VAL A 333 -25.37 23.83 -2.38
C VAL A 333 -23.89 24.17 -2.68
N ARG A 334 -23.67 25.18 -3.54
CA ARG A 334 -22.36 25.84 -3.73
C ARG A 334 -21.89 26.42 -2.40
N VAL A 335 -20.80 25.90 -1.86
CA VAL A 335 -20.05 26.49 -0.73
C VAL A 335 -19.37 27.76 -1.25
N LYS A 336 -19.59 28.89 -0.57
CA LYS A 336 -19.02 30.19 -0.98
C LYS A 336 -17.55 30.26 -0.58
N GLN A 337 -16.76 31.03 -1.32
CA GLN A 337 -15.33 31.27 -1.06
C GLN A 337 -15.06 31.74 0.39
N GLU A 338 -16.01 32.47 0.97
CA GLU A 338 -16.02 32.95 2.36
C GLU A 338 -16.07 31.80 3.40
N GLU A 339 -16.77 30.69 3.11
CA GLU A 339 -16.87 29.52 4.01
C GLU A 339 -15.57 28.71 4.05
N ILE A 340 -14.76 28.78 2.98
CA ILE A 340 -13.42 28.18 2.91
C ILE A 340 -12.42 29.01 3.74
N GLN A 341 -12.60 30.33 3.76
CA GLN A 341 -11.73 31.25 4.48
C GLN A 341 -12.01 31.26 6.00
N LEU A 342 -13.30 31.25 6.40
CA LEU A 342 -13.72 31.26 7.81
C LEU A 342 -13.35 29.98 8.60
N ARG A 343 -13.23 28.81 7.94
CA ARG A 343 -12.73 27.58 8.60
C ARG A 343 -11.21 27.45 8.62
N ALA A 344 -10.51 28.12 7.70
CA ALA A 344 -9.05 28.16 7.70
C ALA A 344 -8.52 29.01 8.87
N GLU A 345 -9.22 30.09 9.23
CA GLU A 345 -8.87 30.95 10.37
C GLU A 345 -9.24 30.32 11.73
N GLN A 346 -10.20 29.39 11.78
CA GLN A 346 -10.52 28.63 13.00
C GLN A 346 -9.57 27.46 13.30
N LEU A 347 -8.52 27.26 12.49
CA LEU A 347 -7.47 26.27 12.72
C LEU A 347 -6.12 26.94 13.06
N SER A 348 -6.13 28.14 13.65
CA SER A 348 -4.97 28.64 14.38
C SER A 348 -4.86 27.87 15.70
N PHE A 349 -3.95 26.92 15.78
CA PHE A 349 -3.54 26.32 17.05
C PHE A 349 -2.16 26.85 17.42
N ASP A 350 -2.05 27.38 18.64
CA ASP A 350 -0.78 27.75 19.26
C ASP A 350 0.06 26.49 19.50
N PHE A 351 1.16 26.43 18.73
CA PHE A 351 2.38 25.60 18.82
C PHE A 351 2.26 24.08 19.01
#